data_AF-A0A7W0VKU8-F1
#
_entry.id   AF-A0A7W0VKU8-F1
#
_cell.length_a   1.000
_cell.length_b   1.000
_cell.length_c   1.000
_cell.angle_alpha   90.00
_cell.angle_beta   90.00
_cell.angle_gamma   90.00
#
_symmetry.space_group_name_H-M   'P 1'
#
loop_
_entity.id
_entity.type
_entity.pdbx_description
1 polymer ?
#
loop_
_entity_poly.entity_id
_entity_poly.type
_entity_poly.pdbx_seq_one_letter_code
_entity_poly.pdbx_strand_id
1 'polypeptide(L)'
;MSESGKKSESESAKQLAAAEAQAKERFEKAMTELREGAYRFSSRARGQSELIIEELIDPDGDTVATLAEHEGEPGALSLAQSLELITFDTWLFGQIGDKDELDLKSEDHWEIWFTFGAWIGETMRRRHGGHWLMMGDDPHAWRIGFSKVFLEIAPFVFSEQLLRMGSGATKKMVTEIERIRQLHVDQAEKDNGKEIDRYLAQHYIRLHTVPLGQWMSMDFARLAKLWNEEPVAKLIEAIKEAGPRLGPGNMQIVEQVVAAISKAKQDESIAKQTNDRGLFEAIAQIVALRRATAPVAIDILERVVMPAMHVGMPEKFPPLDDDDFSNLRKGIELFAFFVEVVPHKYQADDEGFLATIPHEQLTTPYADRNVLEIGKGDWVVVNPAHFIPMLNEFDPEKMLDKYDEFVKYLRAIPDAPTNRRDDGRMLAETAVRALSDLKQCVGVAAQNNDALLFRLLPPPG
;
A
#
# COMPACT_ATOMS: atom_id res chain seq x y z
N MET A 1 -12.96 13.35 41.78
CA MET A 1 -12.76 13.58 40.33
C MET A 1 -12.72 12.25 39.54
N SER A 2 -13.66 11.31 39.74
CA SER A 2 -13.60 9.99 39.07
C SER A 2 -14.93 9.51 38.45
N GLU A 3 -15.97 10.35 38.44
CA GLU A 3 -17.25 10.02 37.79
C GLU A 3 -17.38 10.60 36.37
N SER A 4 -16.63 11.66 36.01
CA SER A 4 -16.71 12.25 34.67
C SER A 4 -15.93 11.44 33.61
N GLY A 5 -14.78 10.84 33.98
CA GLY A 5 -13.98 10.00 33.07
C GLY A 5 -14.65 8.68 32.68
N LYS A 6 -15.37 8.04 33.63
CA LYS A 6 -16.14 6.81 33.33
C LYS A 6 -17.39 7.08 32.46
N LYS A 7 -17.97 8.28 32.53
CA LYS A 7 -19.09 8.67 31.68
C LYS A 7 -18.65 8.97 30.24
N SER A 8 -17.50 9.63 30.05
CA SER A 8 -16.98 9.92 28.71
C SER A 8 -16.51 8.67 27.96
N GLU A 9 -15.92 7.69 28.66
CA GLU A 9 -15.58 6.38 28.07
C GLU A 9 -16.85 5.60 27.66
N SER A 10 -17.91 5.67 28.48
CA SER A 10 -19.19 5.02 28.16
C SER A 10 -19.92 5.68 26.98
N GLU A 11 -19.80 6.99 26.79
CA GLU A 11 -20.38 7.70 25.64
C GLU A 11 -19.58 7.46 24.36
N SER A 12 -18.24 7.46 24.45
CA SER A 12 -17.35 7.12 23.33
C SER A 12 -17.59 5.69 22.85
N ALA A 13 -17.71 4.72 23.76
CA ALA A 13 -18.01 3.33 23.41
C ALA A 13 -19.39 3.18 22.74
N LYS A 14 -20.40 3.95 23.18
CA LYS A 14 -21.73 3.96 22.55
C LYS A 14 -21.70 4.60 21.15
N GLN A 15 -20.93 5.67 20.97
CA GLN A 15 -20.75 6.31 19.68
C GLN A 15 -20.01 5.40 18.70
N LEU A 16 -18.97 4.69 19.16
CA LEU A 16 -18.24 3.70 18.36
C LEU A 16 -19.18 2.56 17.93
N ALA A 17 -19.93 1.98 18.86
CA ALA A 17 -20.88 0.91 18.56
C ALA A 17 -21.99 1.36 17.59
N ALA A 18 -22.47 2.60 17.71
CA ALA A 18 -23.43 3.16 16.77
C ALA A 18 -22.83 3.37 15.38
N ALA A 19 -21.58 3.86 15.30
CA ALA A 19 -20.87 4.03 14.04
C ALA A 19 -20.58 2.68 13.36
N GLU A 20 -20.21 1.65 14.13
CA GLU A 20 -20.03 0.27 13.64
C GLU A 20 -21.34 -0.31 13.10
N ALA A 21 -22.45 -0.14 13.83
CA ALA A 21 -23.77 -0.60 13.37
C ALA A 21 -24.19 0.09 12.07
N GLN A 22 -24.00 1.41 11.97
CA GLN A 22 -24.30 2.16 10.76
C GLN A 22 -23.37 1.81 9.59
N ALA A 23 -22.09 1.52 9.85
CA ALA A 23 -21.16 1.04 8.83
C ALA A 23 -21.57 -0.35 8.32
N LYS A 24 -22.00 -1.24 9.22
CA LYS A 24 -22.51 -2.57 8.87
C LYS A 24 -23.78 -2.49 8.01
N GLU A 25 -24.75 -1.66 8.39
CA GLU A 25 -25.97 -1.47 7.61
C GLU A 25 -25.68 -0.93 6.20
N ARG A 26 -24.80 0.07 6.10
CA ARG A 26 -24.34 0.60 4.80
C ARG A 26 -23.67 -0.47 3.95
N PHE A 27 -22.78 -1.26 4.54
CA PHE A 27 -22.13 -2.36 3.86
C PHE A 27 -23.14 -3.41 3.36
N GLU A 28 -24.08 -3.83 4.19
CA GLU A 28 -25.12 -4.81 3.80
C GLU A 28 -26.03 -4.29 2.69
N LYS A 29 -26.41 -3.01 2.74
CA LYS A 29 -27.17 -2.35 1.68
C LYS A 29 -26.40 -2.35 0.36
N ALA A 30 -25.16 -1.89 0.38
CA ALA A 30 -24.33 -1.82 -0.81
C ALA A 30 -24.01 -3.21 -1.38
N MET A 31 -23.81 -4.21 -0.52
CA MET A 31 -23.65 -5.60 -0.95
C MET A 31 -24.90 -6.17 -1.64
N THR A 32 -26.09 -5.82 -1.16
CA THR A 32 -27.35 -6.17 -1.82
C THR A 32 -27.41 -5.51 -3.20
N GLU A 33 -27.16 -4.20 -3.27
CA GLU A 33 -27.18 -3.43 -4.51
C GLU A 33 -26.17 -3.93 -5.55
N LEU A 34 -24.95 -4.30 -5.12
CA LEU A 34 -23.93 -4.90 -5.97
C LEU A 34 -24.38 -6.23 -6.57
N ARG A 35 -24.94 -7.12 -5.73
CA ARG A 35 -25.37 -8.44 -6.18
C ARG A 35 -26.58 -8.35 -7.12
N GLU A 36 -27.53 -7.48 -6.80
CA GLU A 36 -28.68 -7.21 -7.65
C GLU A 36 -28.24 -6.55 -8.96
N GLY A 37 -27.34 -5.56 -8.92
CA GLY A 37 -26.80 -4.90 -10.10
C GLY A 37 -26.08 -5.87 -11.03
N ALA A 38 -25.21 -6.73 -10.48
CA ALA A 38 -24.55 -7.78 -11.24
C ALA A 38 -25.57 -8.74 -11.89
N TYR A 39 -26.60 -9.16 -11.15
CA TYR A 39 -27.66 -10.01 -11.69
C TYR A 39 -28.49 -9.32 -12.77
N ARG A 40 -28.86 -8.04 -12.58
CA ARG A 40 -29.57 -7.24 -13.59
C ARG A 40 -28.76 -7.14 -14.86
N PHE A 41 -27.46 -6.91 -14.77
CA PHE A 41 -26.56 -6.85 -15.92
C PHE A 41 -26.55 -8.16 -16.70
N SER A 42 -26.24 -9.29 -16.03
CA SER A 42 -26.24 -10.62 -16.66
C SER A 42 -27.59 -10.98 -17.27
N SER A 43 -28.69 -10.72 -16.56
CA SER A 43 -30.04 -11.00 -17.04
C SER A 43 -30.40 -10.16 -18.27
N ARG A 44 -29.97 -8.90 -18.31
CA ARG A 44 -30.22 -7.99 -19.44
C ARG A 44 -29.41 -8.43 -20.66
N ALA A 45 -28.12 -8.74 -20.50
CA ALA A 45 -27.28 -9.27 -21.56
C ALA A 45 -27.90 -10.53 -22.16
N ARG A 46 -28.23 -11.52 -21.32
CA ARG A 46 -28.85 -12.77 -21.77
C ARG A 46 -30.18 -12.55 -22.47
N GLY A 47 -31.03 -11.66 -21.96
CA GLY A 47 -32.35 -11.40 -22.54
C GLY A 47 -32.33 -10.62 -23.85
N GLN A 48 -31.28 -9.82 -24.11
CA GLN A 48 -31.22 -8.91 -25.26
C GLN A 48 -30.24 -9.36 -26.35
N SER A 49 -29.19 -10.10 -26.00
CA SER A 49 -28.17 -10.57 -26.94
C SER A 49 -28.01 -12.09 -26.95
N GLU A 50 -28.82 -12.83 -26.19
CA GLU A 50 -28.74 -14.29 -26.00
C GLU A 50 -27.40 -14.78 -25.42
N LEU A 51 -26.53 -13.86 -24.99
CA LEU A 51 -25.20 -14.18 -24.46
C LEU A 51 -25.26 -14.60 -23.00
N ILE A 52 -24.52 -15.67 -22.68
CA ILE A 52 -24.19 -16.04 -21.30
C ILE A 52 -22.83 -15.43 -20.98
N ILE A 53 -22.84 -14.22 -20.44
CA ILE A 53 -21.62 -13.40 -20.29
C ILE A 53 -20.62 -14.00 -19.29
N GLU A 54 -21.08 -14.89 -18.41
CA GLU A 54 -20.22 -15.68 -17.53
C GLU A 54 -19.31 -16.65 -18.30
N GLU A 55 -19.76 -17.18 -19.44
CA GLU A 55 -18.99 -18.12 -20.27
C GLU A 55 -17.89 -17.41 -21.07
N LEU A 56 -18.05 -16.10 -21.34
CA LEU A 56 -17.03 -15.27 -22.02
C LEU A 56 -15.71 -15.18 -21.24
N ILE A 57 -15.75 -15.50 -19.95
CA ILE A 57 -14.64 -15.36 -19.00
C ILE A 57 -14.36 -16.66 -18.25
N ASP A 58 -14.92 -17.81 -18.65
CA ASP A 58 -14.68 -19.12 -18.03
C ASP A 58 -13.26 -19.65 -18.37
N PRO A 59 -12.47 -20.18 -17.41
CA PRO A 59 -11.20 -20.84 -17.72
C PRO A 59 -11.32 -22.07 -18.66
N ASP A 60 -12.46 -22.77 -18.64
CA ASP A 60 -12.71 -23.94 -19.49
C ASP A 60 -13.50 -23.57 -20.77
N GLY A 61 -13.85 -22.29 -20.93
CA GLY A 61 -14.59 -21.78 -22.09
C GLY A 61 -13.70 -21.51 -23.30
N ASP A 62 -14.23 -21.78 -24.50
CA ASP A 62 -13.53 -21.63 -25.79
C ASP A 62 -12.94 -20.22 -25.99
N THR A 63 -13.55 -19.19 -25.41
CA THR A 63 -13.14 -17.78 -25.58
C THR A 63 -11.85 -17.40 -24.81
N VAL A 64 -11.60 -17.96 -23.62
CA VAL A 64 -10.37 -17.68 -22.85
C VAL A 64 -9.20 -18.53 -23.37
N ALA A 65 -9.46 -19.80 -23.70
CA ALA A 65 -8.47 -20.70 -24.27
C ALA A 65 -7.93 -20.18 -25.62
N THR A 66 -8.80 -19.68 -26.50
CA THR A 66 -8.40 -19.15 -27.83
C THR A 66 -7.59 -17.85 -27.77
N LEU A 67 -7.72 -17.05 -26.71
CA LEU A 67 -6.91 -15.85 -26.50
C LEU A 67 -5.49 -16.16 -25.97
N ALA A 68 -5.33 -17.26 -25.22
CA ALA A 68 -4.05 -17.67 -24.63
C ALA A 68 -3.13 -18.42 -25.62
N GLU A 69 -3.68 -19.13 -26.62
CA GLU A 69 -2.91 -19.96 -27.57
C GLU A 69 -2.22 -19.18 -28.71
N HIS A 70 -2.44 -17.85 -28.83
CA HIS A 70 -2.03 -17.07 -30.01
C HIS A 70 -1.23 -15.80 -29.71
N GLU A 71 -0.27 -15.86 -28.79
CA GLU A 71 0.78 -14.83 -28.65
C GLU A 71 1.85 -14.99 -29.75
N GLY A 72 1.60 -14.47 -30.97
CA GLY A 72 2.62 -14.54 -32.02
C GLY A 72 2.44 -13.74 -33.32
N GLU A 73 1.22 -13.44 -33.78
CA GLU A 73 1.03 -12.71 -35.05
C GLU A 73 -0.04 -11.60 -34.95
N PRO A 74 0.35 -10.31 -35.04
CA PRO A 74 -0.58 -9.17 -34.97
C PRO A 74 -1.69 -9.18 -36.03
N GLY A 75 -1.45 -9.79 -37.19
CA GLY A 75 -2.43 -9.90 -38.28
C GLY A 75 -3.55 -10.91 -38.00
N ALA A 76 -3.21 -12.08 -37.44
CA ALA A 76 -4.16 -13.12 -37.07
C ALA A 76 -5.02 -12.71 -35.84
N LEU A 77 -4.43 -11.96 -34.91
CA LEU A 77 -5.08 -11.42 -33.71
C LEU A 77 -6.27 -10.47 -33.98
N SER A 78 -6.33 -9.86 -35.17
CA SER A 78 -7.43 -8.98 -35.58
C SER A 78 -8.61 -9.74 -36.18
N LEU A 79 -8.38 -10.96 -36.67
CA LEU A 79 -9.37 -11.79 -37.35
C LEU A 79 -9.95 -12.91 -36.45
N ALA A 80 -9.31 -13.20 -35.32
CA ALA A 80 -9.69 -14.26 -34.39
C ALA A 80 -10.48 -13.75 -33.15
N GLN A 81 -11.20 -12.63 -33.25
CA GLN A 81 -12.12 -12.25 -32.18
C GLN A 81 -13.33 -13.20 -32.18
N SER A 82 -13.58 -13.86 -31.04
CA SER A 82 -14.79 -14.67 -30.85
C SER A 82 -16.02 -13.84 -31.22
N LEU A 83 -16.94 -14.43 -32.01
CA LEU A 83 -18.20 -13.79 -32.39
C LEU A 83 -18.99 -13.36 -31.15
N GLU A 84 -18.83 -14.07 -30.04
CA GLU A 84 -19.49 -13.75 -28.76
C GLU A 84 -18.90 -12.47 -28.15
N LEU A 85 -17.58 -12.25 -28.25
CA LEU A 85 -16.93 -11.01 -27.80
C LEU A 85 -17.36 -9.81 -28.66
N ILE A 86 -17.46 -10.00 -29.97
CA ILE A 86 -17.95 -8.96 -30.89
C ILE A 86 -19.41 -8.63 -30.60
N THR A 87 -20.24 -9.65 -30.38
CA THR A 87 -21.66 -9.50 -30.00
C THR A 87 -21.79 -8.77 -28.67
N PHE A 88 -20.95 -9.09 -27.69
CA PHE A 88 -20.96 -8.44 -26.39
C PHE A 88 -20.51 -6.98 -26.47
N ASP A 89 -19.40 -6.67 -27.14
CA ASP A 89 -18.94 -5.28 -27.37
C ASP A 89 -20.07 -4.47 -28.05
N THR A 90 -20.66 -5.00 -29.13
CA THR A 90 -21.73 -4.32 -29.88
C THR A 90 -22.95 -4.07 -29.00
N TRP A 91 -23.38 -5.07 -28.22
CA TRP A 91 -24.51 -4.93 -27.31
C TRP A 91 -24.22 -3.92 -26.20
N LEU A 92 -23.06 -4.01 -25.54
CA LEU A 92 -22.65 -3.17 -24.41
C LEU A 92 -22.61 -1.70 -24.81
N PHE A 93 -21.94 -1.36 -25.91
CA PHE A 93 -21.87 0.02 -26.40
C PHE A 93 -23.20 0.50 -26.97
N GLY A 94 -23.99 -0.39 -27.56
CA GLY A 94 -25.36 -0.09 -27.96
C GLY A 94 -26.26 0.34 -26.78
N GLN A 95 -25.93 -0.02 -25.53
CA GLN A 95 -26.69 0.44 -24.37
C GLN A 95 -26.46 1.92 -24.04
N ILE A 96 -25.30 2.48 -24.39
CA ILE A 96 -24.96 3.89 -24.12
C ILE A 96 -25.60 4.83 -25.18
N GLY A 97 -25.93 4.31 -26.37
CA GLY A 97 -26.60 5.04 -27.46
C GLY A 97 -25.65 5.95 -28.27
N ASP A 98 -26.23 6.85 -29.09
CA ASP A 98 -25.51 7.82 -29.94
C ASP A 98 -24.93 9.02 -29.16
N LYS A 99 -24.53 8.81 -27.91
CA LYS A 99 -23.87 9.85 -27.12
C LYS A 99 -22.37 9.68 -27.29
N ASP A 100 -21.75 10.66 -27.93
CA ASP A 100 -20.32 10.66 -28.24
C ASP A 100 -19.42 10.53 -26.99
N GLU A 101 -19.95 10.81 -25.78
CA GLU A 101 -19.21 10.71 -24.52
C GLU A 101 -20.03 10.08 -23.37
N LEU A 102 -19.38 9.20 -22.59
CA LEU A 102 -19.93 8.64 -21.35
C LEU A 102 -20.12 9.74 -20.30
N ASP A 103 -21.37 10.16 -20.10
CA ASP A 103 -21.81 11.05 -19.02
C ASP A 103 -22.43 10.28 -17.84
N LEU A 104 -21.68 10.09 -16.76
CA LEU A 104 -22.14 9.39 -15.55
C LEU A 104 -23.21 10.15 -14.74
N LYS A 105 -23.52 11.41 -15.12
CA LYS A 105 -24.64 12.15 -14.53
C LYS A 105 -25.98 11.81 -15.18
N SER A 106 -25.96 11.21 -16.36
CA SER A 106 -27.14 10.66 -17.02
C SER A 106 -27.53 9.35 -16.33
N GLU A 107 -28.76 9.25 -15.84
CA GLU A 107 -29.27 8.06 -15.12
C GLU A 107 -29.09 6.77 -15.94
N ASP A 108 -29.38 6.81 -17.24
CA ASP A 108 -29.20 5.65 -18.14
C ASP A 108 -27.75 5.15 -18.21
N HIS A 109 -26.78 6.07 -18.24
CA HIS A 109 -25.35 5.72 -18.27
C HIS A 109 -24.87 5.24 -16.92
N TRP A 110 -25.36 5.87 -15.85
CA TRP A 110 -25.04 5.48 -14.49
C TRP A 110 -25.47 4.03 -14.24
N GLU A 111 -26.70 3.64 -14.62
CA GLU A 111 -27.19 2.27 -14.39
C GLU A 111 -26.34 1.26 -15.14
N ILE A 112 -25.97 1.54 -16.40
CA ILE A 112 -25.11 0.66 -17.20
C ILE A 112 -23.72 0.55 -16.57
N TRP A 113 -23.08 1.68 -16.28
CA TRP A 113 -21.74 1.72 -15.68
C TRP A 113 -21.70 1.01 -14.32
N PHE A 114 -22.69 1.27 -13.48
CA PHE A 114 -22.78 0.69 -12.15
C PHE A 114 -23.02 -0.82 -12.23
N THR A 115 -24.02 -1.26 -12.98
CA THR A 115 -24.34 -2.69 -13.08
C THR A 115 -23.24 -3.49 -13.79
N PHE A 116 -22.53 -2.88 -14.76
CA PHE A 116 -21.35 -3.48 -15.39
C PHE A 116 -20.17 -3.60 -14.42
N GLY A 117 -19.85 -2.53 -13.68
CA GLY A 117 -18.80 -2.57 -12.64
C GLY A 117 -19.11 -3.57 -11.53
N ALA A 118 -20.37 -3.65 -11.10
CA ALA A 118 -20.84 -4.63 -10.13
C ALA A 118 -20.70 -6.06 -10.66
N TRP A 119 -21.03 -6.31 -11.94
CA TRP A 119 -20.86 -7.61 -12.58
C TRP A 119 -19.39 -8.03 -12.69
N ILE A 120 -18.50 -7.15 -13.16
CA ILE A 120 -17.05 -7.41 -13.21
C ILE A 120 -16.56 -7.79 -11.81
N GLY A 121 -16.92 -6.98 -10.81
CA GLY A 121 -16.49 -7.18 -9.44
C GLY A 121 -17.00 -8.48 -8.83
N GLU A 122 -18.30 -8.75 -8.89
CA GLU A 122 -18.87 -9.99 -8.37
C GLU A 122 -18.30 -11.22 -9.08
N THR A 123 -18.01 -11.13 -10.37
CA THR A 123 -17.41 -12.24 -11.10
C THR A 123 -15.99 -12.52 -10.63
N MET A 124 -15.15 -11.48 -10.55
CA MET A 124 -13.78 -11.62 -10.03
C MET A 124 -13.78 -12.18 -8.60
N ARG A 125 -14.66 -11.66 -7.73
CA ARG A 125 -14.77 -12.11 -6.33
C ARG A 125 -15.16 -13.58 -6.22
N ARG A 126 -16.16 -14.03 -6.99
CA ARG A 126 -16.64 -15.41 -6.97
C ARG A 126 -15.60 -16.38 -7.52
N ARG A 127 -14.88 -15.99 -8.57
CA ARG A 127 -13.91 -16.84 -9.26
C ARG A 127 -12.60 -16.98 -8.50
N HIS A 128 -12.04 -15.87 -8.02
CA HIS A 128 -10.70 -15.86 -7.46
C HIS A 128 -10.67 -15.90 -5.93
N GLY A 129 -11.82 -15.72 -5.28
CA GLY A 129 -11.90 -15.57 -3.83
C GLY A 129 -11.44 -14.18 -3.40
N GLY A 130 -12.32 -13.45 -2.73
CA GLY A 130 -12.02 -12.09 -2.31
C GLY A 130 -13.13 -11.43 -1.52
N HIS A 131 -12.86 -10.20 -1.10
CA HIS A 131 -13.74 -9.43 -0.24
C HIS A 131 -13.93 -8.04 -0.84
N TRP A 132 -15.17 -7.55 -0.84
CA TRP A 132 -15.46 -6.16 -1.16
C TRP A 132 -14.94 -5.26 -0.04
N LEU A 133 -14.31 -4.16 -0.43
CA LEU A 133 -13.75 -3.14 0.42
C LEU A 133 -14.46 -1.83 0.06
N MET A 134 -15.25 -1.33 0.99
CA MET A 134 -16.17 -0.23 0.76
C MET A 134 -15.67 0.98 1.55
N MET A 135 -14.81 1.78 0.91
CA MET A 135 -14.11 2.90 1.57
C MET A 135 -14.96 4.19 1.60
N GLY A 136 -16.27 4.08 1.33
CA GLY A 136 -17.22 5.17 1.27
C GLY A 136 -18.49 4.76 0.51
N ASP A 137 -19.36 5.73 0.25
CA ASP A 137 -20.62 5.51 -0.50
C ASP A 137 -20.43 5.66 -2.02
N ASP A 138 -19.29 6.20 -2.48
CA ASP A 138 -18.97 6.37 -3.90
C ASP A 138 -18.44 5.05 -4.50
N PRO A 139 -19.10 4.47 -5.52
CA PRO A 139 -18.63 3.24 -6.17
C PRO A 139 -17.22 3.33 -6.78
N HIS A 140 -16.74 4.53 -7.14
CA HIS A 140 -15.36 4.70 -7.61
C HIS A 140 -14.31 4.35 -6.54
N ALA A 141 -14.66 4.43 -5.27
CA ALA A 141 -13.78 4.08 -4.14
C ALA A 141 -13.89 2.61 -3.73
N TRP A 142 -14.82 1.84 -4.32
CA TRP A 142 -15.00 0.44 -3.96
C TRP A 142 -13.92 -0.41 -4.61
N ARG A 143 -13.41 -1.39 -3.84
CA ARG A 143 -12.32 -2.27 -4.24
C ARG A 143 -12.65 -3.73 -3.95
N ILE A 144 -11.95 -4.63 -4.63
CA ILE A 144 -11.94 -6.06 -4.32
C ILE A 144 -10.51 -6.46 -3.99
N GLY A 145 -10.30 -6.92 -2.76
CA GLY A 145 -9.07 -7.57 -2.35
C GLY A 145 -9.19 -9.10 -2.49
N PHE A 146 -8.15 -9.76 -3.01
CA PHE A 146 -8.13 -11.21 -3.20
C PHE A 146 -7.50 -11.95 -2.02
N SER A 147 -8.10 -13.06 -1.60
CA SER A 147 -7.63 -13.74 -0.38
C SER A 147 -6.31 -14.49 -0.57
N LYS A 148 -6.00 -14.93 -1.79
CA LYS A 148 -4.83 -15.79 -2.10
C LYS A 148 -3.61 -14.99 -2.59
N VAL A 149 -3.82 -13.87 -3.26
CA VAL A 149 -2.76 -13.01 -3.83
C VAL A 149 -2.93 -11.59 -3.34
N PHE A 150 -1.82 -10.89 -3.08
CA PHE A 150 -1.88 -9.51 -2.62
C PHE A 150 -2.15 -8.55 -3.78
N LEU A 151 -3.42 -8.48 -4.16
CA LEU A 151 -3.89 -7.63 -5.24
C LEU A 151 -5.23 -6.99 -4.83
N GLU A 152 -5.42 -5.74 -5.22
CA GLU A 152 -6.71 -5.06 -5.18
C GLU A 152 -7.09 -4.57 -6.57
N ILE A 153 -8.39 -4.58 -6.86
CA ILE A 153 -8.92 -4.05 -8.11
C ILE A 153 -10.05 -3.07 -7.79
N ALA A 154 -10.18 -2.05 -8.63
CA ALA A 154 -11.24 -1.05 -8.62
C ALA A 154 -12.26 -1.32 -9.74
N PRO A 155 -13.30 -2.15 -9.54
CA PRO A 155 -14.13 -2.64 -10.65
C PRO A 155 -14.87 -1.52 -11.40
N PHE A 156 -15.29 -0.47 -10.68
CA PHE A 156 -16.02 0.66 -11.25
C PHE A 156 -15.14 1.65 -12.01
N VAL A 157 -13.90 1.88 -11.53
CA VAL A 157 -12.91 2.65 -12.28
C VAL A 157 -12.51 1.89 -13.54
N PHE A 158 -12.34 0.57 -13.42
CA PHE A 158 -12.03 -0.29 -14.56
C PHE A 158 -13.17 -0.32 -15.57
N SER A 159 -14.43 -0.48 -15.13
CA SER A 159 -15.60 -0.45 -16.02
C SER A 159 -15.73 0.89 -16.73
N GLU A 160 -15.52 2.01 -16.05
CA GLU A 160 -15.52 3.33 -16.65
C GLU A 160 -14.45 3.44 -17.76
N GLN A 161 -13.22 3.02 -17.48
CA GLN A 161 -12.14 3.02 -18.45
C GLN A 161 -12.46 2.15 -19.68
N LEU A 162 -13.06 0.99 -19.47
CA LEU A 162 -13.50 0.10 -20.54
C LEU A 162 -14.60 0.77 -21.39
N LEU A 163 -15.62 1.35 -20.77
CA LEU A 163 -16.70 2.02 -21.48
C LEU A 163 -16.21 3.24 -22.27
N ARG A 164 -15.26 4.01 -21.73
CA ARG A 164 -14.64 5.14 -22.44
C ARG A 164 -13.72 4.72 -23.57
N MET A 165 -13.16 3.51 -23.52
CA MET A 165 -12.27 3.01 -24.57
C MET A 165 -13.02 2.61 -25.85
N GLY A 166 -14.27 2.18 -25.73
CA GLY A 166 -15.05 1.71 -26.87
C GLY A 166 -14.58 0.35 -27.39
N SER A 167 -14.48 0.20 -28.72
CA SER A 167 -14.09 -1.05 -29.36
C SER A 167 -12.80 -1.65 -28.78
N GLY A 168 -12.82 -2.95 -28.43
CA GLY A 168 -11.69 -3.64 -27.82
C GLY A 168 -11.70 -3.66 -26.28
N ALA A 169 -12.71 -3.04 -25.65
CA ALA A 169 -12.93 -3.10 -24.21
C ALA A 169 -13.05 -4.52 -23.69
N THR A 170 -13.88 -5.36 -24.31
CA THR A 170 -14.07 -6.71 -23.81
C THR A 170 -12.80 -7.55 -23.94
N LYS A 171 -12.02 -7.38 -25.00
CA LYS A 171 -10.71 -8.05 -25.12
C LYS A 171 -9.78 -7.66 -23.98
N LYS A 172 -9.65 -6.37 -23.67
CA LYS A 172 -8.84 -5.88 -22.55
C LYS A 172 -9.32 -6.40 -21.20
N MET A 173 -10.64 -6.47 -21.01
CA MET A 173 -11.26 -7.04 -19.81
C MET A 173 -10.88 -8.51 -19.63
N VAL A 174 -11.04 -9.34 -20.67
CA VAL A 174 -10.70 -10.77 -20.62
C VAL A 174 -9.20 -10.97 -20.35
N THR A 175 -8.33 -10.22 -21.03
CA THR A 175 -6.88 -10.29 -20.79
C THR A 175 -6.50 -9.96 -19.35
N GLU A 176 -7.12 -8.94 -18.75
CA GLU A 176 -6.82 -8.56 -17.37
C GLU A 176 -7.33 -9.61 -16.36
N ILE A 177 -8.50 -10.18 -16.60
CA ILE A 177 -9.03 -11.31 -15.82
C ILE A 177 -8.08 -12.51 -15.89
N GLU A 178 -7.55 -12.81 -17.07
CA GLU A 178 -6.61 -13.91 -17.28
C GLU A 178 -5.26 -13.66 -16.59
N ARG A 179 -4.76 -12.43 -16.62
CA ARG A 179 -3.58 -12.02 -15.85
C ARG A 179 -3.74 -12.31 -14.35
N ILE A 180 -4.92 -12.01 -13.79
CA ILE A 180 -5.23 -12.29 -12.38
C ILE A 180 -5.29 -13.79 -12.12
N ARG A 181 -5.91 -14.57 -13.02
CA ARG A 181 -5.92 -16.03 -12.94
C ARG A 181 -4.51 -16.60 -12.89
N GLN A 182 -3.63 -16.16 -13.79
CA GLN A 182 -2.26 -16.64 -13.85
C GLN A 182 -1.49 -16.31 -12.56
N LEU A 183 -1.66 -15.12 -11.99
CA LEU A 183 -1.06 -14.78 -10.69
C LEU A 183 -1.50 -15.73 -9.57
N HIS A 184 -2.76 -16.20 -9.58
CA HIS A 184 -3.24 -17.19 -8.62
C HIS A 184 -2.63 -18.57 -8.86
N VAL A 185 -2.44 -18.98 -10.12
CA VAL A 185 -1.74 -20.23 -10.46
C VAL A 185 -0.29 -20.18 -9.99
N ASP A 186 0.45 -19.12 -10.33
CA ASP A 186 1.84 -18.93 -9.91
C ASP A 186 1.97 -18.94 -8.38
N GLN A 187 1.01 -18.35 -7.67
CA GLN A 187 1.00 -18.38 -6.21
C GLN A 187 0.67 -19.78 -5.66
N ALA A 188 -0.27 -20.50 -6.27
CA ALA A 188 -0.58 -21.87 -5.89
C ALA A 188 0.63 -22.80 -6.09
N GLU A 189 1.41 -22.60 -7.16
CA GLU A 189 2.67 -23.32 -7.38
C GLU A 189 3.69 -23.04 -6.27
N LYS A 190 3.88 -21.77 -5.90
CA LYS A 190 4.73 -21.37 -4.75
C LYS A 190 4.26 -21.99 -3.43
N ASP A 191 2.95 -22.21 -3.31
CA ASP A 191 2.31 -22.79 -2.13
C ASP A 191 2.28 -24.34 -2.18
N ASN A 192 3.00 -24.95 -3.12
CA ASN A 192 3.03 -26.40 -3.36
C ASN A 192 1.63 -26.98 -3.60
N GLY A 193 0.79 -26.26 -4.33
CA GLY A 193 -0.59 -26.64 -4.66
C GLY A 193 -1.59 -26.47 -3.51
N LYS A 194 -1.19 -25.89 -2.38
CA LYS A 194 -2.10 -25.62 -1.26
C LYS A 194 -2.89 -24.35 -1.53
N GLU A 195 -4.21 -24.42 -1.40
CA GLU A 195 -5.04 -23.22 -1.36
C GLU A 195 -4.95 -22.56 0.01
N ILE A 196 -4.17 -21.46 0.09
CA ILE A 196 -3.96 -20.72 1.31
C ILE A 196 -4.58 -19.33 1.16
N ASP A 197 -5.61 -19.04 1.95
CA ASP A 197 -6.07 -17.67 2.15
C ASP A 197 -5.08 -16.95 3.06
N ARG A 198 -4.35 -15.99 2.49
CA ARG A 198 -3.30 -15.19 3.12
C ARG A 198 -3.81 -13.81 3.53
N TYR A 199 -4.75 -13.25 2.76
CA TYR A 199 -5.17 -11.87 2.88
C TYR A 199 -6.66 -11.75 3.26
N LEU A 200 -6.92 -11.19 4.45
CA LEU A 200 -8.27 -10.87 4.90
C LEU A 200 -8.62 -9.43 4.52
N ALA A 201 -9.91 -9.09 4.51
CA ALA A 201 -10.37 -7.72 4.31
C ALA A 201 -9.68 -6.69 5.22
N GLN A 202 -9.35 -7.09 6.46
CA GLN A 202 -8.62 -6.25 7.41
C GLN A 202 -7.20 -5.88 6.94
N HIS A 203 -6.51 -6.77 6.22
CA HIS A 203 -5.17 -6.48 5.69
C HIS A 203 -5.23 -5.35 4.65
N TYR A 204 -6.28 -5.36 3.84
CA TYR A 204 -6.54 -4.35 2.81
C TYR A 204 -7.04 -3.02 3.39
N ILE A 205 -7.95 -3.06 4.38
CA ILE A 205 -8.35 -1.85 5.11
C ILE A 205 -7.12 -1.16 5.72
N ARG A 206 -6.18 -1.94 6.27
CA ARG A 206 -4.94 -1.39 6.82
C ARG A 206 -4.09 -0.68 5.76
N LEU A 207 -4.04 -1.14 4.51
CA LEU A 207 -3.33 -0.42 3.44
C LEU A 207 -3.82 1.01 3.28
N HIS A 208 -5.13 1.22 3.33
CA HIS A 208 -5.74 2.52 3.09
C HIS A 208 -5.92 3.37 4.35
N THR A 209 -5.64 2.82 5.53
CA THR A 209 -5.85 3.53 6.81
C THR A 209 -4.57 3.77 7.58
N VAL A 210 -3.52 2.99 7.33
CA VAL A 210 -2.25 3.08 8.06
C VAL A 210 -1.24 3.89 7.24
N PRO A 211 -0.74 5.02 7.78
CA PRO A 211 0.35 5.77 7.16
C PRO A 211 1.61 4.92 6.97
N LEU A 212 2.42 5.24 5.96
CA LEU A 212 3.67 4.54 5.71
C LEU A 212 4.86 5.41 6.12
N GLY A 213 5.72 4.87 6.97
CA GLY A 213 7.01 5.46 7.31
C GLY A 213 8.06 5.22 6.23
N GLN A 214 8.88 6.22 5.94
CA GLN A 214 9.99 6.10 5.00
C GLN A 214 11.22 6.87 5.47
N TRP A 215 12.39 6.25 5.34
CA TRP A 215 13.68 6.88 5.64
C TRP A 215 14.34 7.41 4.38
N MET A 216 15.06 8.53 4.50
CA MET A 216 15.73 9.21 3.40
C MET A 216 17.10 9.74 3.82
N SER A 217 18.07 9.67 2.90
CA SER A 217 19.35 10.39 2.99
C SER A 217 19.28 11.58 2.05
N MET A 218 19.44 12.80 2.58
CA MET A 218 19.31 14.03 1.80
C MET A 218 20.50 14.97 1.98
N ASP A 219 21.04 15.45 0.85
CA ASP A 219 22.14 16.41 0.79
C ASP A 219 21.65 17.82 1.15
N PHE A 220 21.45 18.03 2.45
CA PHE A 220 20.96 19.29 2.98
C PHE A 220 21.97 20.42 2.89
N ALA A 221 23.27 20.11 2.81
CA ALA A 221 24.29 21.13 2.56
C ALA A 221 24.09 21.77 1.17
N ARG A 222 23.92 20.95 0.13
CA ARG A 222 23.60 21.46 -1.22
C ARG A 222 22.25 22.16 -1.24
N LEU A 223 21.23 21.58 -0.63
CA LEU A 223 19.88 22.17 -0.58
C LEU A 223 19.89 23.53 0.10
N ALA A 224 20.54 23.66 1.26
CA ALA A 224 20.61 24.90 2.01
C ALA A 224 21.25 26.02 1.19
N LYS A 225 22.31 25.71 0.43
CA LYS A 225 22.93 26.67 -0.49
C LYS A 225 21.97 27.09 -1.61
N LEU A 226 21.33 26.14 -2.27
CA LEU A 226 20.39 26.41 -3.37
C LEU A 226 19.14 27.17 -2.90
N TRP A 227 18.63 26.86 -1.72
CA TRP A 227 17.39 27.42 -1.17
C TRP A 227 17.60 28.82 -0.55
N ASN A 228 18.64 28.98 0.26
CA ASN A 228 18.85 30.19 1.06
C ASN A 228 19.71 31.25 0.37
N GLU A 229 20.70 30.84 -0.42
CA GLU A 229 21.78 31.73 -0.89
C GLU A 229 21.70 32.01 -2.39
N GLU A 230 21.51 30.97 -3.21
CA GLU A 230 21.59 31.10 -4.66
C GLU A 230 20.34 31.75 -5.26
N PRO A 231 20.47 32.46 -6.42
CA PRO A 231 19.33 33.00 -7.13
C PRO A 231 18.38 31.90 -7.63
N VAL A 232 17.08 32.20 -7.68
CA VAL A 232 16.04 31.26 -8.16
C VAL A 232 16.38 30.65 -9.53
N ALA A 233 17.03 31.41 -10.43
CA ALA A 233 17.45 30.89 -11.73
C ALA A 233 18.35 29.64 -11.63
N LYS A 234 19.32 29.64 -10.69
CA LYS A 234 20.19 28.48 -10.46
C LYS A 234 19.45 27.31 -9.81
N LEU A 235 18.48 27.59 -8.95
CA LEU A 235 17.63 26.56 -8.37
C LEU A 235 16.79 25.87 -9.47
N ILE A 236 16.25 26.63 -10.42
CA ILE A 236 15.54 26.10 -11.59
C ILE A 236 16.46 25.20 -12.43
N GLU A 237 17.69 25.64 -12.70
CA GLU A 237 18.69 24.82 -13.42
C GLU A 237 18.94 23.49 -12.70
N ALA A 238 19.16 23.53 -11.38
CA ALA A 238 19.38 22.32 -10.58
C ALA A 238 18.17 21.37 -10.59
N ILE A 239 16.94 21.90 -10.54
CA ILE A 239 15.70 21.10 -10.64
C ILE A 239 15.59 20.45 -12.01
N LYS A 240 15.85 21.18 -13.09
CA LYS A 240 15.82 20.64 -14.46
C LYS A 240 16.89 19.59 -14.70
N GLU A 241 18.07 19.74 -14.10
CA GLU A 241 19.17 18.78 -14.19
C GLU A 241 18.85 17.48 -13.43
N ALA A 242 18.27 17.59 -12.23
CA ALA A 242 17.98 16.45 -11.38
C ALA A 242 16.67 15.72 -11.73
N GLY A 243 15.67 16.46 -12.22
CA GLY A 243 14.32 15.96 -12.53
C GLY A 243 14.25 14.68 -13.37
N PRO A 244 15.02 14.53 -14.47
CA PRO A 244 15.00 13.33 -15.30
C PRO A 244 15.31 12.02 -14.54
N ARG A 245 16.01 12.09 -13.40
CA ARG A 245 16.34 10.93 -12.56
C ARG A 245 15.11 10.30 -11.89
N LEU A 246 14.02 11.05 -11.78
CA LEU A 246 12.76 10.57 -11.22
C LEU A 246 11.95 9.72 -12.20
N GLY A 247 12.35 9.67 -13.47
CA GLY A 247 11.68 8.88 -14.51
C GLY A 247 10.51 9.61 -15.18
N PRO A 248 10.02 9.11 -16.33
CA PRO A 248 9.06 9.82 -17.19
C PRO A 248 7.73 10.16 -16.50
N GLY A 249 7.24 9.29 -15.62
CA GLY A 249 5.97 9.49 -14.92
C GLY A 249 5.96 10.69 -13.95
N ASN A 250 7.14 11.17 -13.54
CA ASN A 250 7.27 12.29 -12.59
C ASN A 250 7.58 13.63 -13.27
N MET A 251 7.77 13.66 -14.60
CA MET A 251 8.18 14.87 -15.31
C MET A 251 7.16 15.99 -15.23
N GLN A 252 5.86 15.68 -15.24
CA GLN A 252 4.80 16.67 -15.07
C GLN A 252 4.90 17.40 -13.73
N ILE A 253 5.28 16.69 -12.66
CA ILE A 253 5.47 17.28 -11.33
C ILE A 253 6.70 18.20 -11.34
N VAL A 254 7.80 17.77 -11.96
CA VAL A 254 9.00 18.59 -12.11
C VAL A 254 8.70 19.89 -12.86
N GLU A 255 7.94 19.81 -13.96
CA GLU A 255 7.51 20.97 -14.74
C GLU A 255 6.61 21.92 -13.93
N GLN A 256 5.68 21.38 -13.14
CA GLN A 256 4.84 22.17 -12.24
C GLN A 256 5.66 22.91 -11.18
N VAL A 257 6.65 22.26 -10.58
CA VAL A 257 7.56 22.88 -9.60
C VAL A 257 8.36 24.00 -10.25
N VAL A 258 8.94 23.77 -11.43
CA VAL A 258 9.66 24.80 -12.19
C VAL A 258 8.73 25.98 -12.52
N ALA A 259 7.51 25.71 -13.00
CA ALA A 259 6.54 26.75 -13.34
C ALA A 259 6.12 27.57 -12.12
N ALA A 260 5.99 26.94 -10.95
CA ALA A 260 5.67 27.60 -9.69
C ALA A 260 6.74 28.63 -9.29
N ILE A 261 8.02 28.24 -9.30
CA ILE A 261 9.12 29.14 -8.91
C ILE A 261 9.57 30.10 -10.01
N SER A 262 9.22 29.84 -11.27
CA SER A 262 9.54 30.76 -12.39
C SER A 262 8.85 32.13 -12.28
N LYS A 263 7.79 32.24 -11.46
CA LYS A 263 7.08 33.49 -11.17
C LYS A 263 7.75 34.33 -10.07
N ALA A 264 8.71 33.77 -9.35
CA ALA A 264 9.47 34.46 -8.31
C ALA A 264 10.49 35.43 -8.94
N LYS A 265 11.04 36.35 -8.14
CA LYS A 265 12.17 37.19 -8.54
C LYS A 265 13.40 36.31 -8.74
N GLN A 266 13.96 36.37 -9.95
CA GLN A 266 14.97 35.41 -10.42
C GLN A 266 16.38 35.68 -9.86
N ASP A 267 16.64 36.91 -9.41
CA ASP A 267 17.90 37.41 -8.86
C ASP A 267 18.01 37.30 -7.33
N GLU A 268 16.90 37.03 -6.65
CA GLU A 268 16.84 36.77 -5.20
C GLU A 268 16.78 35.26 -4.92
N SER A 269 17.08 34.84 -3.69
CA SER A 269 16.90 33.44 -3.27
C SER A 269 15.44 33.12 -2.98
N ILE A 270 15.05 31.85 -3.14
CA ILE A 270 13.64 31.45 -2.96
C ILE A 270 13.20 31.56 -1.49
N ALA A 271 14.09 31.28 -0.54
CA ALA A 271 13.81 31.38 0.90
C ALA A 271 13.38 32.79 1.36
N LYS A 272 13.80 33.85 0.65
CA LYS A 272 13.39 35.22 0.96
C LYS A 272 11.98 35.55 0.46
N GLN A 273 11.41 34.70 -0.39
CA GLN A 273 10.20 34.95 -1.13
C GLN A 273 9.04 34.02 -0.70
N THR A 274 9.35 32.89 -0.07
CA THR A 274 8.35 31.92 0.40
C THR A 274 8.85 31.11 1.60
N ASN A 275 7.90 30.69 2.44
CA ASN A 275 8.10 29.74 3.55
C ASN A 275 7.22 28.48 3.36
N ASP A 276 6.77 28.21 2.13
CA ASP A 276 5.91 27.07 1.84
C ASP A 276 6.67 25.73 2.02
N ARG A 277 6.25 24.94 3.01
CA ARG A 277 6.87 23.65 3.35
C ARG A 277 6.71 22.63 2.22
N GLY A 278 5.55 22.56 1.57
CA GLY A 278 5.31 21.59 0.50
C GLY A 278 6.21 21.84 -0.72
N LEU A 279 6.40 23.10 -1.11
CA LEU A 279 7.33 23.50 -2.16
C LEU A 279 8.78 23.20 -1.77
N PHE A 280 9.17 23.50 -0.52
CA PHE A 280 10.48 23.14 0.00
C PHE A 280 10.74 21.64 -0.10
N GLU A 281 9.80 20.82 0.38
CA GLU A 281 9.90 19.36 0.37
C GLU A 281 9.94 18.76 -1.04
N ALA A 282 9.12 19.29 -1.95
CA ALA A 282 9.13 18.86 -3.35
C ALA A 282 10.48 19.15 -4.01
N ILE A 283 11.02 20.36 -3.82
CA ILE A 283 12.33 20.75 -4.35
C ILE A 283 13.44 19.92 -3.71
N ALA A 284 13.42 19.74 -2.39
CA ALA A 284 14.37 18.94 -1.64
C ALA A 284 14.44 17.51 -2.18
N GLN A 285 13.29 16.87 -2.40
CA GLN A 285 13.24 15.52 -2.98
C GLN A 285 13.83 15.46 -4.40
N ILE A 286 13.65 16.50 -5.21
CA ILE A 286 14.20 16.52 -6.58
C ILE A 286 15.72 16.70 -6.56
N VAL A 287 16.25 17.66 -5.81
CA VAL A 287 17.67 18.08 -5.95
C VAL A 287 18.63 17.49 -4.92
N ALA A 288 18.11 17.03 -3.78
CA ALA A 288 18.92 16.63 -2.63
C ALA A 288 18.77 15.16 -2.23
N LEU A 289 17.75 14.44 -2.70
CA LEU A 289 17.57 13.03 -2.37
C LEU A 289 18.72 12.18 -2.91
N ARG A 290 19.39 11.44 -2.03
CA ARG A 290 20.44 10.47 -2.38
C ARG A 290 19.96 9.04 -2.32
N ARG A 291 19.12 8.73 -1.32
CA ARG A 291 18.53 7.41 -1.12
C ARG A 291 17.23 7.53 -0.34
N ALA A 292 16.27 6.68 -0.64
CA ALA A 292 15.10 6.44 0.20
C ALA A 292 14.92 4.94 0.41
N THR A 293 14.37 4.53 1.56
CA THR A 293 13.97 3.15 1.78
C THR A 293 12.63 2.84 1.11
N ALA A 294 12.26 1.57 1.00
CA ALA A 294 10.86 1.21 0.78
C ALA A 294 9.98 1.75 1.94
N PRO A 295 8.75 2.24 1.67
CA PRO A 295 7.81 2.60 2.73
C PRO A 295 7.33 1.38 3.51
N VAL A 296 7.14 1.51 4.82
CA VAL A 296 6.65 0.46 5.71
C VAL A 296 5.51 1.01 6.57
N ALA A 297 4.46 0.22 6.81
CA ALA A 297 3.37 0.62 7.70
C ALA A 297 3.90 1.07 9.06
N ILE A 298 3.44 2.24 9.53
CA ILE A 298 4.02 2.90 10.71
C ILE A 298 3.94 2.04 11.97
N ASP A 299 2.86 1.30 12.14
CA ASP A 299 2.65 0.41 13.28
C ASP A 299 3.56 -0.83 13.24
N ILE A 300 3.85 -1.37 12.06
CA ILE A 300 4.85 -2.42 11.87
C ILE A 300 6.25 -1.88 12.11
N LEU A 301 6.53 -0.66 11.65
CA LEU A 301 7.82 -0.02 11.87
C LEU A 301 8.09 0.15 13.37
N GLU A 302 7.16 0.76 14.10
CA GLU A 302 7.25 1.03 15.53
C GLU A 302 7.25 -0.22 16.40
N ARG A 303 6.39 -1.21 16.12
CA ARG A 303 6.22 -2.39 17.01
C ARG A 303 7.14 -3.54 16.69
N VAL A 304 7.70 -3.60 15.49
CA VAL A 304 8.42 -4.78 15.01
C VAL A 304 9.77 -4.42 14.42
N VAL A 305 9.82 -3.56 13.41
CA VAL A 305 11.07 -3.29 12.68
C VAL A 305 12.09 -2.58 13.55
N MET A 306 11.70 -1.47 14.20
CA MET A 306 12.64 -0.71 15.02
C MET A 306 13.06 -1.51 16.27
N PRO A 307 12.16 -2.17 17.02
CA PRO A 307 12.57 -3.00 18.15
C PRO A 307 13.45 -4.19 17.75
N ALA A 308 13.22 -4.80 16.57
CA ALA A 308 14.05 -5.90 16.07
C ALA A 308 15.53 -5.53 15.89
N MET A 309 15.86 -4.25 15.71
CA MET A 309 17.24 -3.75 15.66
C MET A 309 17.96 -3.88 17.01
N HIS A 310 17.21 -3.86 18.13
CA HIS A 310 17.74 -3.93 19.49
C HIS A 310 17.91 -5.37 19.97
N VAL A 311 17.24 -6.33 19.34
CA VAL A 311 17.22 -7.74 19.75
C VAL A 311 18.63 -8.33 19.79
N GLY A 312 18.95 -8.99 20.91
CA GLY A 312 20.21 -9.71 21.08
C GLY A 312 20.21 -11.08 20.39
N MET A 313 21.39 -11.72 20.39
CA MET A 313 21.58 -13.08 19.87
C MET A 313 21.97 -14.03 21.01
N PRO A 314 21.05 -14.36 21.95
CA PRO A 314 21.41 -15.15 23.12
C PRO A 314 21.67 -16.61 22.76
N GLU A 315 22.62 -17.28 23.42
CA GLU A 315 22.84 -18.71 23.19
C GLU A 315 21.63 -19.57 23.57
N LYS A 316 20.85 -19.12 24.57
CA LYS A 316 19.61 -19.76 25.04
C LYS A 316 18.51 -18.74 25.19
N PHE A 317 17.29 -19.09 24.78
CA PHE A 317 16.13 -18.25 24.99
C PHE A 317 15.72 -18.22 26.47
N PRO A 318 15.20 -17.08 26.97
CA PRO A 318 14.70 -16.99 28.33
C PRO A 318 13.49 -17.92 28.52
N PRO A 319 13.25 -18.42 29.75
CA PRO A 319 12.01 -19.12 30.05
C PRO A 319 10.82 -18.17 29.90
N LEU A 320 9.73 -18.68 29.33
CA LEU A 320 8.48 -17.92 29.19
C LEU A 320 7.73 -17.86 30.53
N ASP A 321 7.12 -16.72 30.82
CA ASP A 321 6.25 -16.53 31.98
C ASP A 321 4.75 -16.72 31.65
N ASP A 322 3.88 -16.50 32.63
CA ASP A 322 2.43 -16.70 32.47
C ASP A 322 1.80 -15.72 31.46
N ASP A 323 2.35 -14.51 31.33
CA ASP A 323 1.87 -13.49 30.41
C ASP A 323 2.27 -13.84 28.98
N ASP A 324 3.50 -14.33 28.78
CA ASP A 324 3.98 -14.91 27.53
C ASP A 324 3.08 -16.05 27.03
N PHE A 325 2.76 -16.99 27.92
CA PHE A 325 1.83 -18.08 27.60
C PHE A 325 0.44 -17.56 27.28
N SER A 326 -0.03 -16.51 27.97
CA SER A 326 -1.31 -15.87 27.63
C SER A 326 -1.27 -15.26 26.22
N ASN A 327 -0.19 -14.60 25.83
CA ASN A 327 -0.06 -13.98 24.51
C ASN A 327 0.00 -15.03 23.40
N LEU A 328 0.74 -16.12 23.63
CA LEU A 328 0.73 -17.29 22.76
C LEU A 328 -0.67 -17.92 22.64
N ARG A 329 -1.44 -18.03 23.72
CA ARG A 329 -2.83 -18.54 23.63
C ARG A 329 -3.76 -17.58 22.87
N LYS A 330 -3.53 -16.27 22.96
CA LYS A 330 -4.31 -15.23 22.26
C LYS A 330 -4.00 -15.11 20.77
N GLY A 331 -2.98 -15.81 20.26
CA GLY A 331 -2.66 -15.78 18.84
C GLY A 331 -1.64 -14.70 18.44
N ILE A 332 -0.79 -14.21 19.35
CA ILE A 332 0.24 -13.21 19.02
C ILE A 332 1.09 -13.66 17.82
N GLU A 333 1.45 -12.72 16.95
CA GLU A 333 2.35 -12.96 15.82
C GLU A 333 3.73 -13.40 16.35
N LEU A 334 4.32 -14.48 15.81
CA LEU A 334 5.48 -15.14 16.42
C LEU A 334 6.77 -14.33 16.29
N PHE A 335 6.95 -13.56 15.21
CA PHE A 335 8.13 -12.71 15.07
C PHE A 335 8.04 -11.48 15.98
N ALA A 336 6.86 -10.86 16.10
CA ALA A 336 6.62 -9.81 17.08
C ALA A 336 6.88 -10.32 18.52
N PHE A 337 6.41 -11.53 18.84
CA PHE A 337 6.66 -12.17 20.13
C PHE A 337 8.15 -12.49 20.35
N PHE A 338 8.87 -12.93 19.32
CA PHE A 338 10.32 -13.09 19.37
C PHE A 338 11.03 -11.78 19.73
N VAL A 339 10.63 -10.67 19.12
CA VAL A 339 11.21 -9.34 19.38
C VAL A 339 10.90 -8.83 20.79
N GLU A 340 9.74 -9.21 21.35
CA GLU A 340 9.32 -8.86 22.71
C GLU A 340 10.06 -9.68 23.78
N VAL A 341 10.19 -10.99 23.59
CA VAL A 341 10.72 -11.93 24.60
C VAL A 341 12.24 -11.99 24.59
N VAL A 342 12.88 -11.86 23.43
CA VAL A 342 14.33 -12.01 23.35
C VAL A 342 15.00 -10.77 23.95
N PRO A 343 15.94 -10.95 24.91
CA PRO A 343 16.59 -9.83 25.57
C PRO A 343 17.26 -8.88 24.57
N HIS A 344 16.98 -7.60 24.70
CA HIS A 344 17.61 -6.57 23.89
C HIS A 344 19.08 -6.41 24.27
N LYS A 345 19.93 -6.28 23.25
CA LYS A 345 21.35 -5.96 23.38
C LYS A 345 21.59 -4.46 23.54
N TYR A 346 20.74 -3.66 22.90
CA TYR A 346 20.78 -2.20 22.97
C TYR A 346 19.53 -1.73 23.70
N GLN A 347 19.65 -0.67 24.49
CA GLN A 347 18.50 -0.12 25.21
C GLN A 347 17.71 0.78 24.27
N ALA A 348 16.45 0.44 24.02
CA ALA A 348 15.49 1.31 23.35
C ALA A 348 15.01 2.41 24.31
N ASP A 349 14.68 3.58 23.76
CA ASP A 349 13.88 4.58 24.47
C ASP A 349 12.41 4.36 24.14
N ASP A 350 11.71 3.64 25.01
CA ASP A 350 10.30 3.27 24.83
C ASP A 350 9.36 4.49 24.80
N GLU A 351 9.79 5.62 25.38
CA GLU A 351 9.06 6.90 25.32
C GLU A 351 9.50 7.77 24.13
N GLY A 352 10.52 7.32 23.39
CA GLY A 352 11.10 8.01 22.24
C GLY A 352 10.28 7.88 20.95
N PHE A 353 10.75 8.56 19.91
CA PHE A 353 10.15 8.46 18.58
C PHE A 353 10.29 7.04 18.02
N LEU A 354 9.20 6.52 17.45
CA LEU A 354 9.06 5.12 17.01
C LEU A 354 9.40 4.10 18.12
N ALA A 355 9.18 4.46 19.39
CA ALA A 355 9.48 3.64 20.56
C ALA A 355 10.96 3.17 20.63
N THR A 356 11.88 3.98 20.08
CA THR A 356 13.30 3.64 20.08
C THR A 356 14.25 4.83 20.10
N ILE A 357 13.88 5.96 19.48
CA ILE A 357 14.82 7.06 19.22
C ILE A 357 14.58 8.16 20.24
N PRO A 358 15.56 8.48 21.10
CA PRO A 358 15.41 9.55 22.07
C PRO A 358 15.13 10.90 21.40
N HIS A 359 14.30 11.72 22.04
CA HIS A 359 13.89 13.02 21.51
C HIS A 359 15.08 13.96 21.25
N GLU A 360 16.17 13.85 22.01
CA GLU A 360 17.40 14.63 21.79
C GLU A 360 18.14 14.26 20.50
N GLN A 361 17.83 13.12 19.87
CA GLN A 361 18.38 12.73 18.57
C GLN A 361 17.56 13.29 17.39
N LEU A 362 16.47 14.02 17.67
CA LEU A 362 15.52 14.52 16.68
C LEU A 362 15.69 16.02 16.47
N THR A 363 15.60 16.44 15.21
CA THR A 363 15.55 17.85 14.81
C THR A 363 14.59 18.04 13.64
N THR A 364 14.30 19.29 13.29
CA THR A 364 13.42 19.63 12.17
C THR A 364 14.20 20.28 11.03
N PRO A 365 13.89 19.99 9.76
CA PRO A 365 14.46 20.69 8.62
C PRO A 365 13.84 22.08 8.41
N TYR A 366 12.70 22.38 9.06
CA TYR A 366 11.93 23.59 8.81
C TYR A 366 12.47 24.79 9.62
N ALA A 367 12.58 25.94 8.96
CA ALA A 367 13.10 27.16 9.57
C ALA A 367 12.08 27.87 10.49
N ASP A 368 10.81 27.48 10.44
CA ASP A 368 9.70 28.18 11.12
C ASP A 368 9.63 27.95 12.63
N ARG A 369 10.54 27.13 13.20
CA ARG A 369 10.66 26.85 14.65
C ARG A 369 9.37 26.34 15.31
N ASN A 370 8.40 25.90 14.51
CA ASN A 370 7.22 25.24 15.04
C ASN A 370 7.64 23.92 15.69
N VAL A 371 6.93 23.54 16.76
CA VAL A 371 7.15 22.26 17.42
C VAL A 371 6.84 21.16 16.40
N LEU A 372 7.77 20.21 16.25
CA LEU A 372 7.57 19.01 15.45
C LEU A 372 6.29 18.30 15.88
N GLU A 373 5.29 18.27 15.01
CA GLU A 373 4.10 17.44 15.22
C GLU A 373 4.37 16.05 14.67
N ILE A 374 5.14 15.27 15.44
CA ILE A 374 5.43 13.86 15.17
C ILE A 374 4.09 13.14 14.91
N GLY A 375 3.95 12.49 13.75
CA GLY A 375 2.71 11.80 13.38
C GLY A 375 1.81 12.54 12.39
N LYS A 376 2.07 13.82 12.06
CA LYS A 376 1.21 14.62 11.15
C LYS A 376 1.81 14.90 9.77
N GLY A 377 2.84 14.17 9.37
CA GLY A 377 3.46 14.28 8.03
C GLY A 377 4.71 15.15 7.96
N ASP A 378 5.05 15.87 9.03
CA ASP A 378 6.29 16.65 9.13
C ASP A 378 7.52 15.73 9.00
N TRP A 379 8.55 16.22 8.30
CA TRP A 379 9.84 15.54 8.20
C TRP A 379 10.62 15.65 9.50
N VAL A 380 11.14 14.52 9.96
CA VAL A 380 11.95 14.41 11.18
C VAL A 380 13.38 14.13 10.79
N VAL A 381 14.32 15.01 11.11
CA VAL A 381 15.75 14.74 10.94
C VAL A 381 16.21 13.96 12.16
N VAL A 382 16.88 12.83 11.92
CA VAL A 382 17.39 11.94 12.97
C VAL A 382 18.90 11.87 12.90
N ASN A 383 19.59 11.97 14.03
CA ASN A 383 21.03 11.82 14.07
C ASN A 383 21.45 10.40 13.63
N PRO A 384 22.16 10.22 12.50
CA PRO A 384 22.54 8.90 12.02
C PRO A 384 23.46 8.15 12.99
N ALA A 385 24.23 8.87 13.82
CA ALA A 385 25.12 8.26 14.80
C ALA A 385 24.39 7.41 15.86
N HIS A 386 23.10 7.67 16.11
CA HIS A 386 22.26 6.84 16.97
C HIS A 386 22.17 5.40 16.43
N PHE A 387 22.02 5.23 15.12
CA PHE A 387 21.81 3.93 14.50
C PHE A 387 23.08 3.14 14.21
N ILE A 388 24.21 3.82 14.01
CA ILE A 388 25.46 3.20 13.55
C ILE A 388 25.89 1.99 14.40
N PRO A 389 25.89 2.04 15.74
CA PRO A 389 26.31 0.89 16.56
C PRO A 389 25.44 -0.35 16.33
N MET A 390 24.12 -0.14 16.24
CA MET A 390 23.14 -1.23 16.10
C MET A 390 23.16 -1.82 14.69
N LEU A 391 23.12 -0.97 13.67
CA LEU A 391 23.04 -1.40 12.28
C LEU A 391 24.35 -1.98 11.75
N ASN A 392 25.52 -1.56 12.26
CA ASN A 392 26.79 -2.15 11.84
C ASN A 392 26.87 -3.64 12.21
N GLU A 393 26.41 -3.98 13.40
CA GLU A 393 26.41 -5.35 13.92
C GLU A 393 25.21 -6.20 13.45
N PHE A 394 24.18 -5.55 12.90
CA PHE A 394 23.01 -6.23 12.34
C PHE A 394 23.39 -7.11 11.14
N ASP A 395 22.97 -8.37 11.23
CA ASP A 395 23.18 -9.43 10.25
C ASP A 395 21.82 -10.08 9.92
N PRO A 396 21.30 -9.85 8.69
CA PRO A 396 20.00 -10.36 8.24
C PRO A 396 19.83 -11.87 8.38
N GLU A 397 20.86 -12.63 7.99
CA GLU A 397 20.81 -14.10 7.96
C GLU A 397 20.79 -14.64 9.38
N LYS A 398 21.64 -14.10 10.26
CA LYS A 398 21.66 -14.50 11.68
C LYS A 398 20.37 -14.21 12.41
N MET A 399 19.71 -13.08 12.10
CA MET A 399 18.41 -12.76 12.71
C MET A 399 17.34 -13.78 12.32
N LEU A 400 17.29 -14.17 11.04
CA LEU A 400 16.36 -15.18 10.54
C LEU A 400 16.67 -16.58 11.07
N ASP A 401 17.94 -16.97 11.11
CA ASP A 401 18.36 -18.25 11.69
C ASP A 401 18.00 -18.30 13.19
N LYS A 402 18.21 -17.19 13.91
CA LYS A 402 17.89 -17.12 15.33
C LYS A 402 16.38 -17.18 15.58
N TYR A 403 15.59 -16.57 14.70
CA TYR A 403 14.15 -16.70 14.72
C TYR A 403 13.71 -18.15 14.50
N ASP A 404 14.31 -18.87 13.55
CA ASP A 404 13.97 -20.28 13.30
C ASP A 404 14.33 -21.18 14.50
N GLU A 405 15.42 -20.87 15.20
CA GLU A 405 15.75 -21.50 16.50
C GLU A 405 14.69 -21.21 17.56
N PHE A 406 14.18 -19.97 17.62
CA PHE A 406 13.12 -19.59 18.56
C PHE A 406 11.81 -20.33 18.29
N VAL A 407 11.40 -20.44 17.04
CA VAL A 407 10.21 -21.21 16.65
C VAL A 407 10.37 -22.69 17.04
N LYS A 408 11.56 -23.28 16.88
CA LYS A 408 11.87 -24.65 17.36
C LYS A 408 11.79 -24.73 18.88
N TYR A 409 12.32 -23.73 19.60
CA TYR A 409 12.22 -23.65 21.05
C TYR A 409 10.77 -23.64 21.52
N LEU A 410 9.90 -22.80 20.94
CA LEU A 410 8.48 -22.75 21.29
C LEU A 410 7.77 -24.09 21.05
N ARG A 411 8.06 -24.77 19.93
CA ARG A 411 7.47 -26.07 19.62
C ARG A 411 7.87 -27.19 20.60
N ALA A 412 9.01 -27.03 21.28
CA ALA A 412 9.47 -27.99 22.28
C ALA A 412 8.81 -27.78 23.66
N ILE A 413 8.10 -26.67 23.88
CA ILE A 413 7.43 -26.37 25.15
C ILE A 413 6.06 -27.09 25.18
N PRO A 414 5.80 -27.97 26.16
CA PRO A 414 4.56 -28.76 26.22
C PRO A 414 3.26 -27.95 26.23
N ASP A 415 3.27 -26.77 26.85
CA ASP A 415 2.09 -25.91 27.03
C ASP A 415 1.95 -24.79 25.97
N ALA A 416 2.89 -24.72 25.02
CA ALA A 416 2.82 -23.77 23.92
C ALA A 416 1.89 -24.32 22.80
N PRO A 417 1.07 -23.47 22.16
CA PRO A 417 0.22 -23.91 21.06
C PRO A 417 1.07 -24.33 19.85
N THR A 418 1.21 -25.64 19.64
CA THR A 418 2.11 -26.26 18.64
C THR A 418 1.53 -26.32 17.21
N ASN A 419 0.21 -26.14 17.06
CA ASN A 419 -0.51 -26.27 15.77
C ASN A 419 -0.90 -24.90 15.17
N ARG A 420 0.04 -23.96 15.09
CA ARG A 420 -0.19 -22.67 14.42
C ARG A 420 0.06 -22.77 12.91
N ARG A 421 -0.84 -22.17 12.13
CA ARG A 421 -0.84 -22.22 10.65
C ARG A 421 0.20 -21.26 10.03
N ASP A 422 0.52 -20.18 10.74
CA ASP A 422 1.51 -19.17 10.36
C ASP A 422 2.62 -19.16 11.42
N ASP A 423 3.86 -19.25 10.98
CA ASP A 423 5.04 -19.20 11.83
C ASP A 423 5.72 -17.84 11.82
N GLY A 424 5.10 -16.79 11.28
CA GLY A 424 5.62 -15.43 11.33
C GLY A 424 6.78 -15.10 10.40
N ARG A 425 7.22 -16.08 9.61
CA ARG A 425 8.41 -15.95 8.75
C ARG A 425 8.31 -14.78 7.77
N MET A 426 7.12 -14.53 7.22
CA MET A 426 6.92 -13.41 6.29
C MET A 426 7.17 -12.06 6.95
N LEU A 427 6.73 -11.88 8.21
CA LEU A 427 6.98 -10.65 8.94
C LEU A 427 8.46 -10.51 9.31
N ALA A 428 9.09 -11.61 9.72
CA ALA A 428 10.53 -11.65 9.98
C ALA A 428 11.35 -11.21 8.76
N GLU A 429 11.07 -11.77 7.59
CA GLU A 429 11.74 -11.41 6.33
C GLU A 429 11.48 -9.95 5.94
N THR A 430 10.26 -9.46 6.15
CA THR A 430 9.89 -8.07 5.89
C THR A 430 10.67 -7.11 6.79
N ALA A 431 10.72 -7.40 8.09
CA ALA A 431 11.44 -6.58 9.07
C ALA A 431 12.96 -6.58 8.80
N VAL A 432 13.53 -7.75 8.50
CA VAL A 432 14.95 -7.89 8.17
C VAL A 432 15.33 -7.14 6.88
N ARG A 433 14.46 -7.19 5.85
CA ARG A 433 14.65 -6.39 4.63
C ARG A 433 14.57 -4.88 4.92
N ALA A 434 13.60 -4.45 5.72
CA ALA A 434 13.45 -3.05 6.11
C ALA A 434 14.67 -2.55 6.90
N LEU A 435 15.19 -3.33 7.85
CA LEU A 435 16.41 -3.01 8.59
C LEU A 435 17.66 -2.98 7.70
N SER A 436 17.75 -3.89 6.72
CA SER A 436 18.83 -3.89 5.74
C SER A 436 18.81 -2.64 4.87
N ASP A 437 17.63 -2.20 4.45
CA ASP A 437 17.45 -0.98 3.66
C ASP A 437 17.74 0.27 4.49
N LEU A 438 17.29 0.30 5.76
CA LEU A 438 17.65 1.34 6.73
C LEU A 438 19.17 1.40 6.94
N LYS A 439 19.86 0.27 7.13
CA LYS A 439 21.33 0.19 7.25
C LYS A 439 22.01 0.84 6.05
N GLN A 440 21.54 0.59 4.84
CA GLN A 440 22.07 1.23 3.63
C GLN A 440 21.78 2.73 3.61
N CYS A 441 20.58 3.15 4.02
CA CYS A 441 20.20 4.57 4.10
C CYS A 441 21.06 5.34 5.12
N VAL A 442 21.21 4.81 6.34
CA VAL A 442 22.09 5.38 7.38
C VAL A 442 23.55 5.39 6.91
N GLY A 443 23.99 4.32 6.25
CA GLY A 443 25.35 4.23 5.70
C GLY A 443 25.65 5.33 4.68
N VAL A 444 24.73 5.58 3.73
CA VAL A 444 24.85 6.68 2.76
C VAL A 444 24.87 8.03 3.50
N ALA A 445 23.99 8.22 4.48
CA ALA A 445 23.92 9.47 5.22
C ALA A 445 25.22 9.78 5.97
N ALA A 446 25.76 8.78 6.67
CA ALA A 446 27.01 8.90 7.40
C ALA A 446 28.22 9.10 6.48
N GLN A 447 28.29 8.41 5.34
CA GLN A 447 29.40 8.51 4.39
C GLN A 447 29.47 9.88 3.70
N ASN A 448 28.32 10.44 3.34
CA ASN A 448 28.24 11.71 2.61
C ASN A 448 28.07 12.94 3.52
N ASN A 449 27.92 12.73 4.83
CA ASN A 449 27.49 13.76 5.78
C ASN A 449 26.15 14.41 5.37
N ASP A 450 25.23 13.59 4.88
CA ASP A 450 23.86 13.98 4.56
C ASP A 450 23.00 14.01 5.83
N ALA A 451 21.84 14.67 5.74
CA ALA A 451 20.80 14.54 6.75
C ALA A 451 20.05 13.21 6.56
N LEU A 452 19.96 12.42 7.63
CA LEU A 452 19.04 11.28 7.71
C LEU A 452 17.67 11.80 8.14
N LEU A 453 16.65 11.51 7.34
CA LEU A 453 15.29 11.98 7.56
C LEU A 453 14.31 10.81 7.61
N PHE A 454 13.26 11.00 8.39
CA PHE A 454 12.06 10.19 8.40
C PHE A 454 10.86 11.01 7.97
N ARG A 455 9.97 10.43 7.17
CA ARG A 455 8.68 11.02 6.82
C ARG A 455 7.55 10.01 6.94
N LEU A 456 6.35 10.52 7.14
CA LEU A 456 5.11 9.76 6.99
C LEU A 456 4.48 10.09 5.65
N LEU A 457 4.25 9.05 4.87
CA LEU A 457 3.42 9.10 3.69
C LEU A 457 1.96 8.84 4.10
N PRO A 458 0.99 9.51 3.46
CA PRO A 458 -0.40 9.14 3.64
C PRO A 458 -0.59 7.66 3.26
N PRO A 459 -1.61 7.00 3.81
CA PRO A 459 -1.96 5.66 3.35
C PRO A 459 -2.12 5.66 1.82
N PRO A 460 -1.63 4.63 1.10
CA PRO A 460 -1.88 4.50 -0.33
C PRO A 460 -3.39 4.55 -0.60
N GLY A 461 -3.81 5.51 -1.42
CA GLY A 461 -5.21 5.74 -1.80
C GLY A 461 -5.70 4.84 -2.93
#